data_AF-A0AAY5K5P0-F1
#
_entry.id   AF-A0AAY5K5P0-F1
#
_cell.length_a   1.000
_cell.length_b   1.000
_cell.length_c   1.000
_cell.angle_alpha   90.00
_cell.angle_beta   90.00
_cell.angle_gamma   90.00
#
_symmetry.space_group_name_H-M   'P 1'
#
loop_
_entity.id
_entity.type
_entity.pdbx_description
1 polymer ?
#
loop_
_entity_poly.entity_id
_entity_poly.type
_entity_poly.pdbx_seq_one_letter_code
_entity_poly.pdbx_strand_id
1 'polypeptide(L)'
;MFRCGIAYPRCRWILPLLLLFAIIFDIIAIAAKSGWVEDEDAKSHYASMWSQCRGRNDHWECKSLMEFSWAKAVAALMIIGLIILIITFIISCIALCCTLNITLLPVIGVLLFVVVIIQFIALIIYPVNFNDQIFEGHYDYTWAYGFGWGATILAIGCGILFCCLPRYEDELTGLAKTKYIYSSA
;
A
#
# COMPACT_ATOMS: atom_id res chain seq x y z
N MET A 1 27.23 12.08 12.18
CA MET A 1 27.26 11.64 10.78
C MET A 1 27.13 10.12 10.79
N PHE A 2 25.96 9.57 10.46
CA PHE A 2 25.68 8.12 10.55
C PHE A 2 26.70 7.34 9.71
N ARG A 3 27.67 6.71 10.39
CA ARG A 3 28.76 5.91 9.80
C ARG A 3 28.35 4.46 9.49
N CYS A 4 27.05 4.17 9.47
CA CYS A 4 26.53 2.97 8.84
C CYS A 4 26.17 3.33 7.41
N GLY A 5 27.16 3.27 6.50
CA GLY A 5 26.82 2.98 5.11
C GLY A 5 25.95 1.73 5.13
N ILE A 6 24.79 1.80 4.49
CA ILE A 6 23.88 0.66 4.34
C ILE A 6 24.69 -0.45 3.66
N ALA A 7 25.21 -1.38 4.46
CA ALA A 7 25.87 -2.55 3.93
C ALA A 7 24.79 -3.37 3.24
N TYR A 8 24.78 -3.34 1.91
CA TYR A 8 23.85 -4.05 1.03
C TYR A 8 23.44 -5.46 1.54
N PRO A 9 24.37 -6.35 1.98
CA PRO A 9 23.99 -7.68 2.46
C PRO A 9 23.05 -7.70 3.67
N ARG A 10 23.05 -6.65 4.51
CA ARG A 10 22.14 -6.50 5.67
C ARG A 10 20.82 -5.83 5.30
N CYS A 11 20.82 -4.95 4.30
CA CYS A 11 19.64 -4.16 3.94
C CYS A 11 18.85 -4.69 2.74
N ARG A 12 19.34 -5.71 2.04
CA ARG A 12 18.65 -6.34 0.89
C ARG A 12 17.22 -6.82 1.18
N TRP A 13 16.89 -7.08 2.44
CA TRP A 13 15.55 -7.50 2.87
C TRP A 13 14.61 -6.35 3.25
N ILE A 14 15.12 -5.13 3.47
CA ILE A 14 14.30 -4.03 3.97
C ILE A 14 13.18 -3.70 2.98
N LEU A 15 13.51 -3.53 1.69
CA LEU A 15 12.50 -3.20 0.67
C LEU A 15 11.48 -4.33 0.45
N PRO A 16 11.88 -5.61 0.26
CA PRO A 16 10.91 -6.71 0.19
C PRO A 16 10.03 -6.83 1.44
N LEU A 17 10.58 -6.64 2.64
CA LEU A 17 9.78 -6.69 3.88
C LEU A 17 8.78 -5.54 3.96
N LEU A 18 9.14 -4.34 3.51
CA LEU A 18 8.19 -3.22 3.41
C LEU A 18 7.05 -3.52 2.43
N LEU A 19 7.36 -4.15 1.29
CA LEU A 19 6.33 -4.61 0.35
C LEU A 19 5.45 -5.71 0.96
N LEU A 20 6.00 -6.61 1.78
CA LEU A 20 5.21 -7.59 2.51
C LEU A 20 4.23 -6.92 3.49
N PHE A 21 4.66 -5.88 4.20
CA PHE A 21 3.75 -5.09 5.05
C PHE A 21 2.66 -4.40 4.23
N ALA A 22 3.01 -3.84 3.06
CA ALA A 22 2.01 -3.25 2.16
C ALA A 22 0.97 -4.29 1.70
N ILE A 23 1.39 -5.51 1.36
CA ILE A 23 0.48 -6.62 1.02
C ILE A 23 -0.44 -6.97 2.20
N ILE A 24 0.10 -7.07 3.42
CA ILE A 24 -0.70 -7.36 4.61
C ILE A 24 -1.74 -6.26 4.84
N PHE A 25 -1.34 -4.99 4.70
CA PHE A 25 -2.25 -3.85 4.85
C PHE A 25 -3.36 -3.85 3.80
N ASP A 26 -3.04 -4.14 2.54
CA ASP A 26 -4.04 -4.29 1.48
C ASP A 26 -5.00 -5.44 1.74
N ILE A 27 -4.50 -6.60 2.18
CA ILE A 27 -5.34 -7.74 2.52
C ILE A 27 -6.28 -7.37 3.67
N ILE A 28 -5.79 -6.66 4.69
CA ILE A 28 -6.62 -6.17 5.79
C ILE A 28 -7.69 -5.23 5.24
N ALA A 29 -7.33 -4.24 4.43
CA ALA A 29 -8.27 -3.29 3.83
C ALA A 29 -9.34 -4.01 2.99
N ILE A 30 -8.95 -4.99 2.17
CA ILE A 30 -9.87 -5.74 1.31
C ILE A 30 -10.73 -6.71 2.12
N ALA A 31 -10.18 -7.44 3.08
CA ALA A 31 -10.89 -8.50 3.80
C ALA A 31 -11.70 -8.00 5.01
N ALA A 32 -11.50 -6.75 5.43
CA ALA A 32 -12.19 -6.17 6.57
C ALA A 32 -13.71 -6.18 6.36
N LYS A 33 -14.44 -6.64 7.38
CA LYS A 33 -15.91 -6.65 7.41
C LYS A 33 -16.52 -5.32 7.88
N SER A 34 -15.71 -4.47 8.50
CA SER A 34 -16.03 -3.12 8.97
C SER A 34 -14.78 -2.23 8.85
N GLY A 35 -14.84 -0.98 9.30
CA GLY A 35 -13.65 -0.13 9.39
C GLY A 35 -13.29 0.69 8.15
N TRP A 36 -14.10 0.64 7.08
CA TRP A 36 -13.94 1.58 5.98
C TRP A 36 -14.61 2.91 6.30
N VAL A 37 -15.86 2.85 6.79
CA VAL A 37 -16.64 4.00 7.24
C VAL A 37 -17.45 3.59 8.45
N GLU A 38 -17.41 4.37 9.51
CA GLU A 38 -18.14 4.14 10.75
C GLU A 38 -18.76 5.46 11.23
N ASP A 39 -19.96 5.39 11.79
CA ASP A 39 -20.56 6.49 12.57
C ASP A 39 -19.98 6.49 14.00
N GLU A 40 -20.34 7.44 14.86
CA GLU A 40 -19.81 7.61 16.24
C GLU A 40 -19.69 6.28 17.03
N ASP A 41 -18.49 5.69 17.02
CA ASP A 41 -18.16 4.37 17.60
C ASP A 41 -18.93 3.17 17.00
N ALA A 42 -19.28 3.22 15.71
CA ALA A 42 -20.05 2.20 15.00
C ALA A 42 -21.42 1.87 15.64
N LYS A 43 -22.00 2.81 16.40
CA LYS A 43 -23.27 2.59 17.14
C LYS A 43 -24.46 2.32 16.24
N SER A 44 -24.57 3.05 15.13
CA SER A 44 -25.72 2.97 14.23
C SER A 44 -25.37 2.53 12.81
N HIS A 45 -24.10 2.66 12.43
CA HIS A 45 -23.68 2.42 11.06
C HIS A 45 -22.21 2.03 10.99
N TYR A 46 -21.92 0.97 10.24
CA TYR A 46 -20.58 0.69 9.75
C TYR A 46 -20.63 0.13 8.34
N ALA A 47 -19.56 0.38 7.58
CA ALA A 47 -19.39 -0.12 6.23
C ALA A 47 -17.97 -0.65 6.03
N SER A 48 -17.91 -1.64 5.15
CA SER A 48 -16.70 -2.15 4.52
C SER A 48 -16.75 -1.86 3.02
N MET A 49 -15.71 -2.27 2.31
CA MET A 49 -15.71 -2.28 0.84
C MET A 49 -16.86 -3.11 0.23
N TRP A 50 -17.36 -4.12 0.96
CA TRP A 50 -18.30 -5.12 0.43
C TRP A 50 -19.74 -4.88 0.82
N SER A 51 -19.98 -4.40 2.04
CA SER A 51 -21.31 -4.28 2.63
C SER A 51 -21.38 -3.11 3.60
N GLN A 52 -22.58 -2.55 3.72
CA GLN A 52 -22.94 -1.58 4.75
C GLN A 52 -23.97 -2.21 5.67
N CYS A 53 -23.86 -1.95 6.96
CA CYS A 53 -24.80 -2.40 7.96
C CYS A 53 -25.31 -1.17 8.73
N ARG A 54 -26.62 -1.07 8.84
CA ARG A 54 -27.31 -0.01 9.59
C ARG A 54 -28.12 -0.64 10.71
N GLY A 55 -27.94 -0.13 11.92
CA GLY A 55 -28.55 -0.63 13.14
C GLY A 55 -29.37 0.46 13.85
N ARG A 56 -30.61 0.14 14.24
CA ARG A 56 -31.39 0.99 15.15
C ARG A 56 -32.18 0.09 16.11
N ASN A 57 -32.04 0.33 17.41
CA ASN A 57 -32.75 -0.41 18.47
C ASN A 57 -32.63 -1.94 18.31
N ASP A 58 -31.38 -2.44 18.30
CA ASP A 58 -31.00 -3.87 18.18
C ASP A 58 -31.36 -4.59 16.87
N HIS A 59 -32.01 -3.92 15.92
CA HIS A 59 -32.21 -4.45 14.57
C HIS A 59 -31.15 -3.94 13.61
N TRP A 60 -30.36 -4.87 13.06
CA TRP A 60 -29.30 -4.60 12.09
C TRP A 60 -29.70 -5.09 10.69
N GLU A 61 -29.71 -4.17 9.72
CA GLU A 61 -29.90 -4.49 8.31
C GLU A 61 -28.59 -4.30 7.55
N CYS A 62 -28.08 -5.39 6.98
CA CYS A 62 -26.88 -5.37 6.15
C CYS A 62 -27.26 -5.48 4.68
N LYS A 63 -26.74 -4.56 3.86
CA LYS A 63 -26.91 -4.54 2.40
C LYS A 63 -25.56 -4.61 1.71
N SER A 64 -25.52 -5.31 0.58
CA SER A 64 -24.32 -5.43 -0.21
C SER A 64 -24.04 -4.12 -0.95
N LEU A 65 -22.83 -3.59 -0.81
CA LEU A 65 -22.37 -2.45 -1.63
C LEU A 65 -22.14 -2.87 -3.08
N MET A 66 -21.98 -4.18 -3.34
CA MET A 66 -21.80 -4.73 -4.68
C MET A 66 -23.05 -4.60 -5.57
N GLU A 67 -24.13 -3.98 -5.11
CA GLU A 67 -25.21 -3.54 -5.98
C GLU A 67 -24.81 -2.29 -6.80
N PHE A 68 -23.92 -1.46 -6.26
CA PHE A 68 -23.46 -0.23 -6.91
C PHE A 68 -22.28 -0.46 -7.85
N SER A 69 -22.34 0.11 -9.05
CA SER A 69 -21.27 0.00 -10.06
C SER A 69 -19.94 0.59 -9.58
N TRP A 70 -19.98 1.71 -8.86
CA TRP A 70 -18.77 2.35 -8.32
C TRP A 70 -18.09 1.47 -7.27
N ALA A 71 -18.86 0.78 -6.41
CA ALA A 71 -18.31 -0.10 -5.38
C ALA A 71 -17.68 -1.36 -5.99
N LYS A 72 -18.30 -1.93 -7.04
CA LYS A 72 -17.68 -3.00 -7.85
C LYS A 72 -16.35 -2.55 -8.44
N ALA A 73 -16.29 -1.31 -8.95
CA ALA A 73 -15.06 -0.76 -9.51
C ALA A 73 -13.97 -0.60 -8.43
N VAL A 74 -14.30 -0.07 -7.25
CA VAL A 74 -13.36 0.01 -6.11
C VAL A 74 -12.83 -1.37 -5.74
N ALA A 75 -13.70 -2.36 -5.57
CA ALA A 75 -13.29 -3.72 -5.24
C ALA A 75 -12.39 -4.34 -6.31
N ALA A 76 -12.73 -4.16 -7.59
CA ALA A 76 -11.91 -4.64 -8.70
C ALA A 76 -10.53 -3.98 -8.72
N LEU A 77 -10.45 -2.65 -8.57
CA LEU A 77 -9.20 -1.91 -8.54
C LEU A 77 -8.32 -2.33 -7.36
N MET A 78 -8.88 -2.46 -6.16
CA MET A 78 -8.13 -2.92 -4.98
C MET A 78 -7.57 -4.34 -5.17
N ILE A 79 -8.37 -5.27 -5.71
CA ILE A 79 -7.91 -6.65 -5.97
C ILE A 79 -6.84 -6.70 -7.07
N ILE A 80 -7.04 -5.98 -8.18
CA ILE A 80 -6.04 -5.91 -9.26
C ILE A 80 -4.74 -5.31 -8.73
N GLY A 81 -4.82 -4.23 -7.94
CA GLY A 81 -3.68 -3.63 -7.26
C GLY A 81 -2.93 -4.63 -6.39
N LEU A 82 -3.64 -5.38 -5.55
CA LEU A 82 -3.06 -6.43 -4.69
C LEU A 82 -2.35 -7.53 -5.50
N ILE A 83 -2.96 -8.00 -6.60
CA ILE A 83 -2.34 -9.03 -7.46
C ILE A 83 -1.02 -8.52 -8.05
N ILE A 84 -1.02 -7.30 -8.59
CA ILE A 84 0.20 -6.69 -9.14
C ILE A 84 1.23 -6.47 -8.03
N LEU A 85 0.82 -6.07 -6.82
CA LEU A 85 1.70 -5.89 -5.68
C LEU A 85 2.36 -7.21 -5.25
N ILE A 86 1.62 -8.32 -5.23
CA ILE A 86 2.16 -9.66 -4.94
C ILE A 86 3.19 -10.06 -5.99
N ILE A 87 2.89 -9.87 -7.28
CA ILE A 87 3.85 -10.14 -8.37
C ILE A 87 5.11 -9.28 -8.18
N THR A 88 4.94 -8.01 -7.87
CA THR A 88 6.04 -7.06 -7.67
C THR A 88 6.90 -7.44 -6.47
N PHE A 89 6.30 -7.93 -5.38
CA PHE A 89 7.01 -8.48 -4.23
C PHE A 89 7.85 -9.70 -4.60
N ILE A 90 7.32 -10.64 -5.38
CA ILE A 90 8.06 -11.83 -5.84
C ILE A 90 9.27 -11.40 -6.69
N ILE A 91 9.05 -10.50 -7.66
CA ILE A 91 10.14 -9.97 -8.51
C ILE A 91 11.19 -9.25 -7.64
N SER A 92 10.77 -8.50 -6.62
CA SER A 92 11.69 -7.83 -5.70
C SER A 92 12.55 -8.79 -4.88
N CYS A 93 11.98 -9.92 -4.43
CA CYS A 93 12.73 -10.97 -3.75
C CYS A 93 13.77 -11.58 -4.68
N ILE A 94 13.41 -11.84 -5.94
CA ILE A 94 14.35 -12.39 -6.92
C ILE A 94 15.49 -11.39 -7.19
N ALA A 95 15.18 -10.12 -7.43
CA ALA A 95 16.13 -9.09 -7.84
C ALA A 95 17.07 -8.58 -6.72
N LEU A 96 16.70 -8.73 -5.45
CA LEU A 96 17.52 -8.29 -4.30
C LEU A 96 18.05 -9.44 -3.46
N CYS A 97 17.29 -10.52 -3.29
CA CYS A 97 17.64 -11.60 -2.34
C CYS A 97 18.33 -12.77 -3.03
N CYS A 98 17.91 -13.15 -4.24
CA CYS A 98 18.45 -14.30 -4.97
C CYS A 98 19.61 -13.91 -5.89
N THR A 99 19.37 -12.98 -6.81
CA THR A 99 20.37 -12.47 -7.73
C THR A 99 20.32 -10.94 -7.69
N LEU A 100 21.43 -10.28 -7.37
CA LEU A 100 21.48 -8.82 -7.41
C LEU A 100 21.38 -8.38 -8.88
N ASN A 101 20.17 -8.03 -9.32
CA ASN A 101 19.90 -7.62 -10.69
C ASN A 101 19.41 -6.16 -10.72
N ILE A 102 20.36 -5.25 -10.89
CA ILE A 102 20.14 -3.80 -10.89
C ILE A 102 19.17 -3.36 -12.00
N THR A 103 19.19 -4.05 -13.15
CA THR A 103 18.33 -3.71 -14.30
C THR A 103 16.84 -3.95 -14.04
N LEU A 104 16.50 -4.86 -13.12
CA LEU A 104 15.11 -5.12 -12.74
C LEU A 104 14.56 -4.11 -11.72
N LEU A 105 15.41 -3.35 -11.03
CA LEU A 105 14.96 -2.44 -9.97
C LEU A 105 14.06 -1.30 -10.50
N PRO A 106 14.37 -0.62 -11.62
CA PRO A 106 13.44 0.34 -12.22
C PRO A 106 12.12 -0.28 -12.64
N VAL A 107 12.13 -1.51 -13.14
CA VAL A 107 10.92 -2.23 -13.57
C VAL A 107 10.00 -2.47 -12.38
N ILE A 108 10.56 -2.92 -11.25
CA ILE A 108 9.83 -3.05 -9.97
C ILE A 108 9.26 -1.69 -9.56
N GLY A 109 10.05 -0.62 -9.62
CA GLY A 109 9.60 0.73 -9.28
C GLY A 109 8.42 1.21 -10.12
N VAL A 110 8.46 1.00 -11.45
CA VAL A 110 7.36 1.35 -12.36
C VAL A 110 6.11 0.52 -12.05
N LEU A 111 6.25 -0.78 -11.79
CA LEU A 111 5.11 -1.62 -11.39
C LEU A 111 4.47 -1.13 -10.10
N LEU A 112 5.27 -0.70 -9.11
CA LEU A 112 4.73 -0.09 -7.88
C LEU A 112 3.96 1.21 -8.16
N PHE A 113 4.42 2.06 -9.09
CA PHE A 113 3.65 3.24 -9.47
C PHE A 113 2.32 2.89 -10.16
N VAL A 114 2.27 1.81 -10.93
CA VAL A 114 1.00 1.30 -11.48
C VAL A 114 0.05 0.86 -10.37
N VAL A 115 0.56 0.10 -9.37
CA VAL A 115 -0.22 -0.27 -8.17
C VAL A 115 -0.78 0.96 -7.47
N VAL A 116 0.08 1.96 -7.22
CA VAL A 116 -0.28 3.22 -6.55
C VAL A 116 -1.39 3.93 -7.30
N ILE A 117 -1.31 4.06 -8.62
CA ILE A 117 -2.35 4.75 -9.40
C ILE A 117 -3.69 4.03 -9.25
N ILE A 118 -3.69 2.70 -9.38
CA ILE A 118 -4.91 1.88 -9.27
C ILE A 118 -5.54 2.00 -7.88
N GLN A 119 -4.73 1.84 -6.83
CA GLN A 119 -5.19 1.91 -5.44
C GLN A 119 -5.64 3.31 -5.05
N PHE A 120 -4.88 4.34 -5.43
CA PHE A 120 -5.24 5.73 -5.19
C PHE A 120 -6.59 6.07 -5.82
N ILE A 121 -6.83 5.66 -7.06
CA ILE A 121 -8.13 5.86 -7.72
C ILE A 121 -9.24 5.16 -6.92
N ALA A 122 -9.04 3.92 -6.50
CA ALA A 122 -10.03 3.19 -5.70
C ALA A 122 -10.34 3.90 -4.36
N LEU A 123 -9.31 4.35 -3.66
CA LEU A 123 -9.40 5.05 -2.37
C LEU A 123 -10.03 6.43 -2.49
N ILE A 124 -10.01 7.07 -3.66
CA ILE A 124 -10.71 8.34 -3.91
C ILE A 124 -12.15 8.10 -4.37
N ILE A 125 -12.39 7.13 -5.25
CA ILE A 125 -13.74 6.80 -5.74
C ILE A 125 -14.65 6.43 -4.57
N TYR A 126 -14.15 5.63 -3.63
CA TYR A 126 -14.93 5.16 -2.49
C TYR A 126 -15.56 6.32 -1.69
N PRO A 127 -14.81 7.26 -1.08
CA PRO A 127 -15.40 8.34 -0.31
C PRO A 127 -16.24 9.30 -1.14
N VAL A 128 -15.82 9.59 -2.38
CA VAL A 128 -16.56 10.50 -3.27
C VAL A 128 -17.97 9.99 -3.52
N ASN A 129 -18.15 8.68 -3.73
CA ASN A 129 -19.47 8.10 -4.00
C ASN A 129 -20.21 7.67 -2.73
N PHE A 130 -19.47 7.27 -1.68
CA PHE A 130 -20.08 6.85 -0.42
C PHE A 130 -20.69 8.04 0.33
N ASN A 131 -20.10 9.23 0.22
CA ASN A 131 -20.66 10.44 0.85
C ASN A 131 -22.06 10.78 0.34
N ASP A 132 -22.39 10.48 -0.92
CA ASP A 132 -23.75 10.67 -1.45
C ASP A 132 -24.79 9.72 -0.83
N GLN A 133 -24.34 8.65 -0.16
CA GLN A 133 -25.19 7.68 0.55
C GLN A 133 -25.40 8.05 2.03
N ILE A 134 -24.73 9.11 2.51
CA ILE A 134 -24.79 9.63 3.86
C ILE A 134 -25.82 10.77 3.89
N PHE A 135 -26.94 10.55 4.58
CA PHE A 135 -28.02 11.53 4.65
C PHE A 135 -27.90 12.44 5.89
N GLU A 136 -27.53 11.89 7.04
CA GLU A 136 -27.39 12.61 8.31
C GLU A 136 -26.39 11.88 9.24
N GLY A 137 -25.60 12.62 10.02
CA GLY A 137 -24.65 12.09 11.02
C GLY A 137 -23.18 12.41 10.71
N HIS A 138 -22.30 12.14 11.68
CA HIS A 138 -20.85 12.26 11.54
C HIS A 138 -20.26 10.90 11.21
N TYR A 139 -19.63 10.79 10.04
CA TYR A 139 -19.01 9.54 9.58
C TYR A 139 -17.52 9.72 9.44
N ASP A 140 -16.78 8.81 10.04
CA ASP A 140 -15.34 8.76 9.96
C ASP A 140 -14.87 7.61 9.08
N TYR A 141 -13.84 7.88 8.29
CA TYR A 141 -13.10 6.84 7.60
C TYR A 141 -12.05 6.28 8.55
N THR A 142 -12.24 5.03 8.99
CA THR A 142 -11.48 4.49 10.12
C THR A 142 -10.36 3.54 9.66
N TRP A 143 -10.11 2.48 10.44
CA TRP A 143 -8.87 1.74 10.43
C TRP A 143 -8.62 0.97 9.12
N ALA A 144 -9.62 0.32 8.54
CA ALA A 144 -9.44 -0.50 7.33
C ALA A 144 -9.17 0.38 6.10
N TYR A 145 -9.86 1.52 6.00
CA TYR A 145 -9.56 2.53 4.98
C TYR A 145 -8.15 3.12 5.17
N GLY A 146 -7.77 3.39 6.43
CA GLY A 146 -6.41 3.80 6.79
C GLY A 146 -5.33 2.79 6.36
N PHE A 147 -5.60 1.49 6.47
CA PHE A 147 -4.68 0.46 5.96
C PHE A 147 -4.52 0.49 4.44
N GLY A 148 -5.57 0.77 3.67
CA GLY A 148 -5.47 0.95 2.22
C GLY A 148 -4.57 2.14 1.84
N TRP A 149 -4.73 3.27 2.53
CA TRP A 149 -3.81 4.41 2.37
C TRP A 149 -2.38 4.09 2.81
N GLY A 150 -2.23 3.36 3.92
CA GLY A 150 -0.93 2.92 4.42
C GLY A 150 -0.18 2.05 3.42
N ALA A 151 -0.87 1.07 2.80
CA ALA A 151 -0.31 0.25 1.74
C ALA A 151 0.13 1.10 0.53
N THR A 152 -0.72 2.04 0.10
CA THR A 152 -0.43 2.94 -1.03
C THR A 152 0.79 3.83 -0.75
N ILE A 153 0.91 4.41 0.45
CA ILE A 153 2.05 5.26 0.85
C ILE A 153 3.34 4.44 0.91
N LEU A 154 3.29 3.23 1.47
CA LEU A 154 4.44 2.31 1.46
C LEU A 154 4.86 1.96 0.04
N ALA A 155 3.91 1.69 -0.86
CA ALA A 155 4.18 1.40 -2.26
C ALA A 155 4.81 2.61 -2.98
N ILE A 156 4.37 3.85 -2.70
CA ILE A 156 5.01 5.08 -3.22
C ILE A 156 6.47 5.16 -2.76
N GLY A 157 6.70 5.02 -1.45
CA GLY A 157 8.04 5.08 -0.88
C GLY A 157 8.97 4.03 -1.48
N CYS A 158 8.50 2.79 -1.60
CA CYS A 158 9.24 1.71 -2.24
C CYS A 158 9.46 1.99 -3.73
N GLY A 159 8.47 2.49 -4.46
CA GLY A 159 8.57 2.81 -5.89
C GLY A 159 9.67 3.82 -6.18
N ILE A 160 9.74 4.90 -5.39
CA ILE A 160 10.82 5.89 -5.48
C ILE A 160 12.17 5.25 -5.21
N LEU A 161 12.29 4.47 -4.12
CA LEU A 161 13.55 3.81 -3.76
C LEU A 161 14.01 2.86 -4.88
N PHE A 162 13.15 1.96 -5.37
CA PHE A 162 13.49 1.03 -6.45
C PHE A 162 13.94 1.73 -7.74
N CYS A 163 13.36 2.88 -8.09
CA CYS A 163 13.81 3.69 -9.22
C CYS A 163 15.17 4.37 -8.99
N CYS A 164 15.49 4.72 -7.73
CA CYS A 164 16.72 5.44 -7.39
C CYS A 164 17.90 4.51 -7.06
N LEU A 165 17.64 3.28 -6.62
CA LEU A 165 18.67 2.31 -6.22
C LEU A 165 19.75 2.07 -7.28
N PRO A 166 19.46 1.99 -8.60
CA PRO A 166 20.48 1.81 -9.63
C PRO A 166 21.56 2.89 -9.64
N ARG A 167 21.26 4.11 -9.17
CA ARG A 167 22.25 5.19 -9.05
C ARG A 167 23.37 4.87 -8.04
N TYR A 168 23.12 3.93 -7.15
CA TYR A 168 24.02 3.49 -6.09
C TYR A 168 24.62 2.11 -6.38
N GLU A 169 24.69 1.69 -7.65
CA GLU A 169 25.19 0.37 -8.06
C GLU A 169 26.58 0.03 -7.48
N ASP A 170 27.53 0.97 -7.50
CA ASP A 170 28.88 0.77 -6.95
C ASP A 170 28.85 0.43 -5.45
N GLU A 171 27.90 1.02 -4.72
CA GLU A 171 27.73 0.81 -3.28
C GLU A 171 27.01 -0.51 -3.00
N LEU A 172 26.05 -0.88 -3.85
CA LEU A 172 25.30 -2.15 -3.79
C LEU A 172 26.19 -3.35 -4.11
N THR A 173 27.08 -3.20 -5.09
CA THR A 173 28.04 -4.24 -5.53
C THR A 173 29.30 -4.30 -4.65
N GLY A 174 29.51 -3.31 -3.77
CA GLY A 174 30.69 -3.22 -2.92
C GLY A 174 31.96 -2.77 -3.65
N LEU A 175 31.84 -2.26 -4.89
CA LEU A 175 32.93 -1.70 -5.69
C LEU A 175 33.25 -0.24 -5.32
N ALA A 176 32.40 0.39 -4.50
CA ALA A 176 32.59 1.76 -4.04
C ALA A 176 33.94 1.93 -3.32
N LYS A 177 34.80 2.79 -3.89
CA LYS A 177 36.08 3.16 -3.27
C LYS A 177 35.81 3.85 -1.92
N THR A 178 36.57 3.49 -0.90
CA THR A 178 36.57 4.18 0.40
C THR A 178 36.86 5.67 0.18
N LYS A 179 35.87 6.53 0.38
CA LYS A 179 36.08 7.99 0.41
C LYS A 179 36.83 8.32 1.69
N TYR A 180 38.15 8.47 1.58
CA TYR A 180 38.95 9.06 2.65
C TYR A 180 38.60 10.55 2.75
N ILE A 181 38.07 10.96 3.90
CA ILE A 181 37.97 12.38 4.23
C ILE A 181 39.40 12.83 4.52
N TYR A 182 40.10 13.35 3.53
CA TYR A 182 41.31 14.12 3.78
C TYR A 182 40.88 15.45 4.40
N SER A 183 40.97 15.55 5.72
CA SER A 183 41.09 16.85 6.38
C SER A 183 42.54 17.28 6.19
N SER A 184 42.83 17.99 5.09
CA SER A 184 44.11 18.67 4.97
C SER A 184 44.03 19.99 5.73
N ALA A 185 44.77 20.02 6.84
CA ALA A 185 45.08 21.12 7.77
C ALA A 185 43.94 21.61 8.67
#